data_AF-A0A2M9CRN6-F1
#
_entry.id   AF-A0A2M9CRN6-F1
#
_cell.length_a   1.000
_cell.length_b   1.000
_cell.length_c   1.000
_cell.angle_alpha   90.00
_cell.angle_beta   90.00
_cell.angle_gamma   90.00
#
_symmetry.space_group_name_H-M   'P 1'
#
loop_
_entity.id
_entity.type
_entity.pdbx_description
1 polymer ?
#
loop_
_entity_poly.entity_id
_entity_poly.type
_entity_poly.pdbx_seq_one_letter_code
_entity_poly.pdbx_strand_id
1 'polypeptide(L)'
;MKTLKSSFFPYVCIPLFAGLIFSGCHKGAQQNQTPSLDTKSIPQVLYGAYLGELRLPDQTTTEILNGGSTVRFHFPKGIYLVGTDSTGQIRMLTETDYTCTGACTQGCDVFYIRGHFGCSQCEPGTISCTGHSSSLSGLEGYGFVDLKQGIHFVKDTQEIHSLFDPPNGLFDIPAVRQAMEQFNIQNYGQPQPDFSRRSAYREVAVNLFGCLVTYLVPKSGQLRSDVSVDQLIDASSWYCHCDEGNTDCTPESGLGYKMCKKGGCTSCRMHIDQQQLSSN
;
A
#
# COMPACT_ATOMS: atom_id res chain seq x y z
N MET A 1 11.62 30.46 -61.82
CA MET A 1 10.48 31.07 -62.56
C MET A 1 9.27 31.01 -61.62
N LYS A 2 8.86 32.14 -61.03
CA LYS A 2 7.63 32.94 -61.35
C LYS A 2 6.36 32.06 -61.32
N THR A 3 5.31 32.27 -60.52
CA THR A 3 4.56 33.49 -60.09
C THR A 3 3.47 33.01 -59.09
N LEU A 4 3.18 33.58 -57.91
CA LEU A 4 2.54 34.86 -57.52
C LEU A 4 1.13 35.13 -58.09
N LYS A 5 0.11 35.14 -57.20
CA LYS A 5 -1.16 35.93 -57.18
C LYS A 5 -1.64 35.90 -55.71
N SER A 6 -1.60 36.96 -54.88
CA SER A 6 -2.33 38.27 -54.90
C SER A 6 -3.84 38.04 -55.04
N SER A 7 -4.78 38.58 -54.25
CA SER A 7 -4.88 39.72 -53.30
C SER A 7 -6.29 39.62 -52.66
N PHE A 8 -6.60 40.11 -51.45
CA PHE A 8 -7.07 41.49 -51.20
C PHE A 8 -7.39 41.68 -49.70
N PHE A 9 -6.90 42.79 -49.14
CA PHE A 9 -7.39 43.44 -47.91
C PHE A 9 -8.54 44.40 -48.27
N PRO A 10 -9.39 44.80 -47.31
CA PRO A 10 -9.25 46.16 -46.81
C PRO A 10 -9.43 46.32 -45.29
N TYR A 11 -8.66 47.27 -44.74
CA TYR A 11 -8.77 47.94 -43.45
C TYR A 11 -10.12 48.64 -43.25
N VAL A 12 -10.66 48.72 -42.01
CA VAL A 12 -11.33 49.93 -41.48
C VAL A 12 -11.28 50.01 -39.93
N CYS A 13 -10.63 51.08 -39.46
CA CYS A 13 -10.84 51.97 -38.29
C CYS A 13 -10.98 51.49 -36.83
N ILE A 14 -10.02 51.99 -36.04
CA ILE A 14 -10.02 52.27 -34.59
C ILE A 14 -10.97 53.44 -34.28
N PRO A 15 -11.54 53.49 -33.06
CA PRO A 15 -11.54 54.76 -32.34
C PRO A 15 -10.93 54.64 -30.93
N LEU A 16 -9.92 55.48 -30.70
CA LEU A 16 -9.50 55.97 -29.40
C LEU A 16 -10.52 56.99 -28.93
N PHE A 17 -11.08 56.81 -27.74
CA PHE A 17 -11.56 57.93 -26.93
C PHE A 17 -10.88 57.89 -25.56
N ALA A 18 -10.25 59.03 -25.27
CA ALA A 18 -9.57 59.35 -24.04
C ALA A 18 -10.56 59.80 -22.95
N GLY A 19 -10.24 59.45 -21.71
CA GLY A 19 -10.36 60.33 -20.55
C GLY A 19 -11.68 60.30 -19.78
N LEU A 20 -11.61 59.83 -18.53
CA LEU A 20 -12.14 60.55 -17.36
C LEU A 20 -11.39 60.08 -16.09
N ILE A 21 -10.79 61.05 -15.40
CA ILE A 21 -10.04 60.92 -14.15
C ILE A 21 -11.03 61.07 -13.01
N PHE A 22 -11.03 60.19 -12.00
CA PHE A 22 -11.34 60.55 -10.60
C PHE A 22 -10.73 59.52 -9.62
N SER A 23 -9.67 59.98 -8.95
CA SER A 23 -9.44 59.97 -7.50
C SER A 23 -10.12 58.88 -6.64
N GLY A 24 -9.31 58.10 -5.91
CA GLY A 24 -9.78 57.45 -4.69
C GLY A 24 -8.88 56.31 -4.21
N CYS A 25 -7.98 56.60 -3.28
CA CYS A 25 -7.33 55.57 -2.47
C CYS A 25 -8.39 54.69 -1.79
N HIS A 26 -8.40 53.40 -2.10
CA HIS A 26 -8.63 52.40 -1.07
C HIS A 26 -7.43 51.45 -1.06
N LYS A 27 -6.58 51.64 -0.05
CA LYS A 27 -5.88 50.52 0.59
C LYS A 27 -6.96 49.62 1.16
N GLY A 28 -7.66 48.88 0.31
CA GLY A 28 -8.32 47.67 0.72
C GLY A 28 -7.19 46.75 1.13
N ALA A 29 -7.13 46.40 2.41
CA ALA A 29 -6.32 45.28 2.85
C ALA A 29 -6.53 44.16 1.83
N GLN A 30 -5.49 43.79 1.09
CA GLN A 30 -5.44 42.41 0.62
C GLN A 30 -5.52 41.62 1.92
N GLN A 31 -6.72 41.15 2.24
CA GLN A 31 -6.82 39.94 3.03
C GLN A 31 -5.91 38.98 2.28
N ASN A 32 -4.72 38.75 2.84
CA ASN A 32 -4.04 37.50 2.66
C ASN A 32 -5.05 36.46 3.12
N GLN A 33 -5.95 36.09 2.22
CA GLN A 33 -6.61 34.81 2.27
C GLN A 33 -5.45 33.84 2.06
N THR A 34 -4.80 33.49 3.18
CA THR A 34 -4.11 32.23 3.28
C THR A 34 -5.06 31.23 2.65
N PRO A 35 -4.66 30.50 1.61
CA PRO A 35 -5.51 29.45 1.08
C PRO A 35 -5.82 28.55 2.26
N SER A 36 -7.05 28.61 2.77
CA SER A 36 -7.61 27.52 3.53
C SER A 36 -7.52 26.38 2.53
N LEU A 37 -6.59 25.44 2.79
CA LEU A 37 -6.70 24.12 2.21
C LEU A 37 -8.07 23.65 2.68
N ASP A 38 -9.06 23.85 1.82
CA ASP A 38 -10.35 23.22 1.93
C ASP A 38 -9.99 21.74 1.95
N THR A 39 -9.97 21.18 3.16
CA THR A 39 -9.72 19.80 3.50
C THR A 39 -10.86 19.03 2.88
N LYS A 40 -10.83 18.91 1.55
CA LYS A 40 -11.74 18.11 0.76
C LYS A 40 -11.84 16.79 1.48
N SER A 41 -13.00 16.59 2.06
CA SER A 41 -13.35 15.62 3.08
C SER A 41 -12.53 14.34 2.92
N ILE A 42 -11.81 13.95 3.97
CA ILE A 42 -11.21 12.63 4.05
C ILE A 42 -12.31 11.62 3.68
N PRO A 43 -12.14 10.81 2.62
CA PRO A 43 -13.21 9.95 2.14
C PRO A 43 -13.60 8.95 3.22
N GLN A 44 -14.90 8.80 3.49
CA GLN A 44 -15.40 7.83 4.47
C GLN A 44 -14.99 6.39 4.14
N VAL A 45 -14.73 6.09 2.88
CA VAL A 45 -14.26 4.79 2.38
C VAL A 45 -13.06 5.02 1.48
N LEU A 46 -11.98 4.30 1.74
CA LEU A 46 -10.70 4.45 1.07
C LEU A 46 -10.47 3.34 0.04
N TYR A 47 -9.82 3.72 -1.07
CA TYR A 47 -9.29 2.82 -2.08
C TYR A 47 -7.90 3.30 -2.47
N GLY A 48 -6.92 2.40 -2.50
CA GLY A 48 -5.53 2.74 -2.84
C GLY A 48 -4.90 3.78 -1.89
N ALA A 49 -5.25 3.74 -0.61
CA ALA A 49 -4.74 4.68 0.39
C ALA A 49 -3.51 4.13 1.12
N TYR A 50 -2.68 5.05 1.61
CA TYR A 50 -1.39 4.78 2.25
C TYR A 50 -1.25 5.59 3.53
N LEU A 51 -0.87 4.90 4.60
CA LEU A 51 -0.48 5.50 5.88
C LEU A 51 1.04 5.37 6.03
N GLY A 52 1.78 6.41 5.63
CA GLY A 52 3.19 6.26 5.31
C GLY A 52 3.36 5.24 4.19
N GLU A 53 4.19 4.21 4.39
CA GLU A 53 4.40 3.12 3.43
C GLU A 53 3.39 1.98 3.55
N LEU A 54 2.52 2.01 4.58
CA LEU A 54 1.52 0.98 4.78
C LEU A 54 0.33 1.21 3.82
N ARG A 55 0.24 0.41 2.76
CA ARG A 55 -0.96 0.35 1.91
C ARG A 55 -2.13 -0.17 2.75
N LEU A 56 -3.13 0.68 2.94
CA LEU A 56 -4.37 0.31 3.61
C LEU A 56 -5.19 -0.61 2.68
N PRO A 57 -5.91 -1.61 3.23
CA PRO A 57 -6.84 -2.43 2.46
C PRO A 57 -7.91 -1.55 1.83
N ASP A 58 -8.29 -1.86 0.59
CA ASP A 58 -9.43 -1.23 -0.04
C ASP A 58 -10.69 -1.47 0.80
N GLN A 59 -11.61 -0.50 0.81
CA GLN A 59 -12.79 -0.45 1.68
C GLN A 59 -12.50 -0.19 3.17
N THR A 60 -11.27 0.20 3.53
CA THR A 60 -11.01 0.78 4.86
C THR A 60 -11.89 2.00 5.06
N THR A 61 -12.57 2.09 6.20
CA THR A 61 -13.44 3.24 6.51
C THR A 61 -12.77 4.20 7.48
N THR A 62 -13.11 5.49 7.39
CA THR A 62 -12.48 6.52 8.23
C THR A 62 -13.48 7.20 9.14
N GLU A 63 -13.04 7.51 10.36
CA GLU A 63 -13.74 8.32 11.33
C GLU A 63 -12.86 9.50 11.75
N ILE A 64 -13.36 10.72 11.57
CA ILE A 64 -12.64 11.95 11.97
C ILE A 64 -12.96 12.25 13.43
N LEU A 65 -11.93 12.39 14.25
CA LEU A 65 -12.00 12.59 15.69
C LEU A 65 -11.30 13.90 16.09
N ASN A 66 -11.51 14.34 17.33
CA ASN A 66 -10.77 15.45 17.94
C ASN A 66 -10.73 16.73 17.08
N GLY A 67 -11.86 17.07 16.44
CA GLY A 67 -11.98 18.27 15.61
C GLY A 67 -11.18 18.24 14.31
N GLY A 68 -10.64 17.08 13.87
CA GLY A 68 -9.84 16.96 12.64
C GLY A 68 -8.38 16.52 12.88
N SER A 69 -7.91 16.60 14.13
CA SER A 69 -6.53 16.25 14.50
C SER A 69 -6.22 14.75 14.53
N THR A 70 -7.26 13.90 14.52
CA THR A 70 -7.11 12.44 14.48
C THR A 70 -8.05 11.84 13.44
N VAL A 71 -7.55 10.88 12.67
CA VAL A 71 -8.36 9.99 11.83
C VAL A 71 -8.18 8.57 12.30
N ARG A 72 -9.29 7.90 12.60
CA ARG A 72 -9.32 6.46 12.88
C ARG A 72 -9.67 5.70 11.62
N PHE A 73 -8.97 4.61 11.37
CA PHE A 73 -9.13 3.72 10.23
C PHE A 73 -9.68 2.39 10.71
N HIS A 74 -10.84 1.99 10.20
CA HIS A 74 -11.46 0.70 10.49
C HIS A 74 -11.26 -0.23 9.30
N PHE A 75 -10.58 -1.35 9.49
CA PHE A 75 -10.27 -2.28 8.40
C PHE A 75 -11.50 -3.11 8.00
N PRO A 76 -11.58 -3.57 6.74
CA PRO A 76 -12.66 -4.43 6.29
C PRO A 76 -12.78 -5.70 7.15
N LYS A 77 -14.02 -6.17 7.38
CA LYS A 77 -14.27 -7.37 8.20
C LYS A 77 -13.46 -8.56 7.70
N GLY A 78 -12.64 -9.15 8.56
CA GLY A 78 -11.82 -10.32 8.26
C GLY A 78 -10.37 -9.99 7.89
N ILE A 79 -10.07 -8.71 7.65
CA ILE A 79 -8.72 -8.21 7.45
C ILE A 79 -8.19 -7.65 8.77
N TYR A 80 -6.98 -8.03 9.13
CA TYR A 80 -6.32 -7.63 10.36
C TYR A 80 -4.94 -7.07 10.03
N LEU A 81 -4.54 -6.02 10.74
CA LEU A 81 -3.15 -5.62 10.79
C LEU A 81 -2.45 -6.47 11.85
N VAL A 82 -1.48 -7.29 11.44
CA VAL A 82 -0.75 -8.20 12.32
C VAL A 82 0.68 -7.74 12.45
N GLY A 83 1.23 -7.78 13.66
CA GLY A 83 2.65 -7.52 13.93
C GLY A 83 3.05 -8.02 15.31
N THR A 84 4.30 -7.80 15.72
CA THR A 84 4.80 -8.19 17.04
C THR A 84 5.04 -6.98 17.93
N ASP A 85 4.67 -7.04 19.20
CA ASP A 85 5.02 -6.02 20.17
C ASP A 85 6.46 -6.19 20.70
N SER A 86 6.91 -5.27 21.56
CA SER A 86 8.26 -5.28 22.16
C SER A 86 8.56 -6.52 23.02
N THR A 87 7.56 -7.33 23.36
CA THR A 87 7.73 -8.60 24.09
C THR A 87 7.78 -9.81 23.16
N GLY A 88 7.64 -9.60 21.85
CA GLY A 88 7.56 -10.63 20.84
C GLY A 88 6.17 -11.27 20.72
N GLN A 89 5.14 -10.71 21.38
CA GLN A 89 3.77 -11.24 21.25
C GLN A 89 3.12 -10.72 19.98
N ILE A 90 2.41 -11.61 19.29
CA ILE A 90 1.61 -11.26 18.11
C ILE A 90 0.41 -10.42 18.54
N ARG A 91 0.25 -9.28 17.89
CA ARG A 91 -0.90 -8.39 18.01
C ARG A 91 -1.66 -8.39 16.69
N MET A 92 -2.98 -8.46 16.79
CA MET A 92 -3.89 -8.33 15.65
C MET A 92 -4.81 -7.15 15.91
N LEU A 93 -4.77 -6.16 15.03
CA LEU A 93 -5.56 -4.94 15.14
C LEU A 93 -6.63 -4.93 14.04
N THR A 94 -7.84 -4.51 14.41
CA THR A 94 -8.96 -4.29 13.47
C THR A 94 -9.09 -2.83 13.05
N GLU A 95 -8.32 -1.95 13.70
CA GLU A 95 -8.30 -0.52 13.45
C GLU A 95 -6.91 0.04 13.75
N THR A 96 -6.63 1.22 13.19
CA THR A 96 -5.47 2.04 13.52
C THR A 96 -5.85 3.52 13.50
N ASP A 97 -4.91 4.40 13.82
CA ASP A 97 -5.12 5.84 13.87
C ASP A 97 -3.97 6.59 13.20
N TYR A 98 -4.24 7.82 12.78
CA TYR A 98 -3.22 8.80 12.47
C TYR A 98 -3.59 10.11 13.15
N THR A 99 -2.71 10.57 14.02
CA THR A 99 -2.91 11.75 14.84
C THR A 99 -1.84 12.78 14.53
N CYS A 100 -2.28 13.98 14.23
CA CYS A 100 -1.43 15.16 14.09
C CYS A 100 -1.35 15.89 15.42
N THR A 101 -0.12 16.12 15.91
CA THR A 101 0.15 16.90 17.12
C THR A 101 1.14 18.00 16.84
N GLY A 102 0.87 19.19 17.38
CA GLY A 102 1.70 20.36 17.22
C GLY A 102 1.10 21.55 17.95
N ALA A 103 1.85 22.64 18.01
CA ALA A 103 1.40 23.89 18.64
C ALA A 103 1.18 24.99 17.60
N CYS A 104 0.62 24.64 16.43
CA CYS A 104 0.24 25.66 15.44
C CYS A 104 -0.89 26.53 16.02
N THR A 105 -0.84 27.83 15.79
CA THR A 105 -1.92 28.77 16.13
C THR A 105 -3.22 28.51 15.35
N GLN A 106 -3.13 27.93 14.15
CA GLN A 106 -4.28 27.64 13.29
C GLN A 106 -4.86 26.22 13.47
N GLY A 107 -4.30 25.40 14.36
CA GLY A 107 -4.64 23.97 14.48
C GLY A 107 -3.67 23.06 13.73
N CYS A 108 -3.73 21.76 14.04
CA CYS A 108 -2.84 20.73 13.53
C CYS A 108 -3.71 19.54 13.11
N ASP A 109 -4.28 19.65 11.90
CA ASP A 109 -5.29 18.75 11.37
C ASP A 109 -4.68 17.72 10.43
N VAL A 110 -5.33 16.56 10.35
CA VAL A 110 -5.02 15.55 9.34
C VAL A 110 -5.60 16.00 7.99
N PHE A 111 -4.80 15.88 6.93
CA PHE A 111 -5.28 16.00 5.56
C PHE A 111 -5.04 14.72 4.77
N TYR A 112 -5.82 14.54 3.70
CA TYR A 112 -5.69 13.45 2.75
C TYR A 112 -5.50 14.00 1.34
N ILE A 113 -4.44 13.59 0.64
CA ILE A 113 -4.18 14.00 -0.73
C ILE A 113 -3.59 12.84 -1.53
N ARG A 114 -4.20 12.55 -2.69
CA ARG A 114 -3.70 11.56 -3.66
C ARG A 114 -3.36 10.20 -3.05
N GLY A 115 -4.16 9.71 -2.11
CA GLY A 115 -3.91 8.43 -1.45
C GLY A 115 -3.16 8.52 -0.12
N HIS A 116 -2.54 9.65 0.21
CA HIS A 116 -1.67 9.77 1.39
C HIS A 116 -2.25 10.67 2.48
N PHE A 117 -1.99 10.29 3.73
CA PHE A 117 -2.31 11.08 4.92
C PHE A 117 -1.10 11.89 5.38
N GLY A 118 -1.37 13.12 5.81
CA GLY A 118 -0.34 14.03 6.32
C GLY A 118 -0.92 15.03 7.31
N CYS A 119 -0.03 15.85 7.87
CA CYS A 119 -0.38 16.85 8.87
C CYS A 119 -0.24 18.27 8.33
N SER A 120 -1.25 19.11 8.58
CA SER A 120 -1.28 20.49 8.11
C SER A 120 0.01 21.25 8.49
N GLN A 121 0.53 22.06 7.58
CA GLN A 121 1.73 22.85 7.82
C GLN A 121 1.42 24.04 8.76
N CYS A 122 2.26 24.26 9.79
CA CYS A 122 2.19 25.49 10.58
C CYS A 122 2.78 26.69 9.82
N GLU A 123 2.43 27.92 10.22
CA GLU A 123 3.01 29.14 9.62
C GLU A 123 4.56 29.16 9.72
N PRO A 124 5.25 29.74 8.71
CA PRO A 124 6.71 29.80 8.67
C PRO A 124 7.30 30.44 9.94
N GLY A 125 8.21 29.73 10.60
CA GLY A 125 8.94 30.24 11.77
C GLY A 125 8.38 29.84 13.14
N THR A 126 7.36 28.98 13.19
CA THR A 126 6.82 28.41 14.44
C THR A 126 6.91 26.88 14.48
N ILE A 127 6.55 26.30 15.63
CA ILE A 127 6.55 24.87 16.00
C ILE A 127 5.99 23.99 14.86
N SER A 128 6.45 22.74 14.71
CA SER A 128 5.97 21.81 13.67
C SER A 128 4.71 21.04 14.09
N CYS A 129 3.90 20.67 13.10
CA CYS A 129 2.81 19.71 13.23
C CYS A 129 3.32 18.35 12.73
N THR A 130 3.33 17.36 13.61
CA THR A 130 3.93 16.03 13.35
C THR A 130 2.87 14.96 13.48
N GLY A 131 2.83 14.07 12.50
CA GLY A 131 1.93 12.93 12.48
C GLY A 131 2.54 11.70 13.12
N HIS A 132 1.74 10.98 13.87
CA HIS A 132 2.10 9.67 14.41
C HIS A 132 0.87 8.77 14.47
N SER A 133 1.10 7.47 14.55
CA SER A 133 0.05 6.49 14.83
C SER A 133 0.32 5.88 16.21
N SER A 134 -0.62 6.07 17.13
CA SER A 134 -0.46 5.55 18.49
C SER A 134 -0.58 4.02 18.53
N SER A 135 -1.49 3.46 17.74
CA SER A 135 -1.70 2.01 17.61
C SER A 135 -0.55 1.26 16.93
N LEU A 136 0.25 1.93 16.10
CA LEU A 136 1.46 1.34 15.50
C LEU A 136 2.72 1.54 16.35
N SER A 137 2.64 2.34 17.42
CA SER A 137 3.77 2.59 18.30
C SER A 137 4.20 1.30 19.01
N GLY A 138 5.45 0.89 18.82
CA GLY A 138 5.99 -0.34 19.40
C GLY A 138 5.52 -1.64 18.71
N LEU A 139 4.85 -1.53 17.56
CA LEU A 139 4.54 -2.67 16.70
C LEU A 139 5.62 -2.80 15.63
N GLU A 140 6.24 -3.99 15.54
CA GLU A 140 7.31 -4.28 14.59
C GLU A 140 6.85 -5.29 13.53
N GLY A 141 7.47 -5.22 12.34
CA GLY A 141 7.27 -6.19 11.27
C GLY A 141 5.82 -6.34 10.80
N TYR A 142 5.00 -5.31 10.96
CA TYR A 142 3.56 -5.40 10.75
C TYR A 142 3.16 -5.39 9.27
N GLY A 143 2.01 -6.00 8.98
CA GLY A 143 1.43 -6.16 7.65
C GLY A 143 -0.01 -6.67 7.74
N PHE A 144 -0.76 -6.59 6.64
CA PHE A 144 -2.16 -7.00 6.60
C PHE A 144 -2.32 -8.48 6.26
N VAL A 145 -3.30 -9.12 6.88
CA VAL A 145 -3.71 -10.50 6.65
C VAL A 145 -5.23 -10.56 6.50
N ASP A 146 -5.72 -11.19 5.44
CA ASP A 146 -7.13 -11.49 5.21
C ASP A 146 -7.45 -12.93 5.61
N LEU A 147 -7.96 -13.11 6.83
CA LEU A 147 -8.30 -14.41 7.39
C LEU A 147 -9.48 -15.11 6.69
N LYS A 148 -10.18 -14.43 5.77
CA LYS A 148 -11.27 -15.04 4.98
C LYS A 148 -10.81 -15.70 3.69
N GLN A 149 -9.69 -15.24 3.10
CA GLN A 149 -9.24 -15.75 1.80
C GLN A 149 -8.68 -17.17 1.87
N GLY A 150 -8.14 -17.60 3.02
CA GLY A 150 -7.56 -18.93 3.17
C GLY A 150 -6.25 -19.06 2.40
N ILE A 151 -6.00 -20.23 1.78
CA ILE A 151 -4.75 -20.50 1.05
C ILE A 151 -5.08 -21.09 -0.32
N HIS A 152 -4.56 -20.50 -1.39
CA HIS A 152 -4.68 -21.04 -2.75
C HIS A 152 -3.50 -20.65 -3.65
N PHE A 153 -3.29 -21.45 -4.68
CA PHE A 153 -2.31 -21.11 -5.71
C PHE A 153 -2.79 -19.92 -6.54
N VAL A 154 -1.91 -18.96 -6.76
CA VAL A 154 -2.20 -17.84 -7.65
C VAL A 154 -2.08 -18.32 -9.09
N LYS A 155 -3.13 -18.09 -9.86
CA LYS A 155 -3.21 -18.47 -11.28
C LYS A 155 -3.25 -17.26 -12.22
N ASP A 156 -3.49 -16.07 -11.66
CA ASP A 156 -3.59 -14.82 -12.41
C ASP A 156 -2.59 -13.81 -11.86
N THR A 157 -1.78 -13.25 -12.74
CA THR A 157 -0.84 -12.18 -12.40
C THR A 157 -1.51 -10.92 -11.85
N GLN A 158 -2.76 -10.64 -12.21
CA GLN A 158 -3.50 -9.49 -11.69
C GLN A 158 -3.78 -9.63 -10.19
N GLU A 159 -4.01 -10.85 -9.72
CA GLU A 159 -4.21 -11.13 -8.30
C GLU A 159 -2.99 -10.69 -7.48
N ILE A 160 -1.77 -10.93 -8.00
CA ILE A 160 -0.53 -10.62 -7.31
C ILE A 160 -0.45 -9.14 -6.89
N HIS A 161 -0.90 -8.22 -7.74
CA HIS A 161 -0.86 -6.78 -7.46
C HIS A 161 -1.83 -6.33 -6.36
N SER A 162 -2.78 -7.20 -5.98
CA SER A 162 -3.72 -6.96 -4.88
C SER A 162 -3.27 -7.54 -3.55
N LEU A 163 -2.25 -8.41 -3.54
CA LEU A 163 -1.77 -9.09 -2.34
C LEU A 163 -0.86 -8.20 -1.51
N PHE A 164 -0.91 -8.40 -0.20
CA PHE A 164 -0.06 -7.72 0.77
C PHE A 164 1.30 -8.39 0.88
N ASP A 165 2.27 -7.61 1.36
CA ASP A 165 3.51 -8.15 1.88
C ASP A 165 3.22 -8.87 3.21
N PRO A 166 3.71 -10.10 3.39
CA PRO A 166 3.43 -10.88 4.59
C PRO A 166 4.07 -10.24 5.84
N PRO A 167 3.34 -10.13 6.97
CA PRO A 167 3.93 -9.68 8.22
C PRO A 167 4.93 -10.70 8.77
N ASN A 168 5.87 -10.20 9.59
CA ASN A 168 6.71 -11.09 10.40
C ASN A 168 5.81 -11.93 11.33
N GLY A 169 6.10 -13.23 11.47
CA GLY A 169 5.31 -14.12 12.31
C GLY A 169 3.96 -14.55 11.71
N LEU A 170 3.74 -14.37 10.40
CA LEU A 170 2.54 -14.86 9.71
C LEU A 170 2.26 -16.36 10.00
N PHE A 171 3.30 -17.19 9.99
CA PHE A 171 3.21 -18.63 10.27
C PHE A 171 3.11 -18.98 11.78
N ASP A 172 3.28 -17.99 12.66
CA ASP A 172 3.07 -18.14 14.10
C ASP A 172 1.60 -17.98 14.49
N ILE A 173 0.77 -17.43 13.59
CA ILE A 173 -0.68 -17.35 13.76
C ILE A 173 -1.26 -18.79 13.73
N PRO A 174 -1.96 -19.26 14.78
CA PRO A 174 -2.45 -20.64 14.84
C PRO A 174 -3.36 -21.04 13.68
N ALA A 175 -4.25 -20.14 13.24
CA ALA A 175 -5.15 -20.36 12.11
C ALA A 175 -4.37 -20.56 10.79
N VAL A 176 -3.27 -19.82 10.61
CA VAL A 176 -2.40 -19.95 9.43
C VAL A 176 -1.69 -21.29 9.44
N ARG A 177 -1.12 -21.70 10.58
CA ARG A 177 -0.44 -22.99 10.72
C ARG A 177 -1.38 -24.16 10.42
N GLN A 178 -2.59 -24.14 11.00
CA GLN A 178 -3.58 -25.18 10.76
C GLN A 178 -4.01 -25.23 9.28
N ALA A 179 -4.23 -24.07 8.65
CA ALA A 179 -4.59 -24.02 7.24
C ALA A 179 -3.46 -24.54 6.33
N MET A 180 -2.20 -24.27 6.66
CA MET A 180 -1.05 -24.84 5.95
C MET A 180 -0.98 -26.36 6.03
N GLU A 181 -1.24 -26.95 7.19
CA GLU A 181 -1.30 -28.41 7.34
C GLU A 181 -2.41 -29.01 6.46
N GLN A 182 -3.59 -28.39 6.43
CA GLN A 182 -4.70 -28.84 5.57
C GLN A 182 -4.38 -28.67 4.09
N PHE A 183 -3.79 -27.54 3.71
CA PHE A 183 -3.33 -27.29 2.35
C PHE A 183 -2.32 -28.34 1.90
N ASN A 184 -1.41 -28.76 2.79
CA ASN A 184 -0.45 -29.81 2.50
C ASN A 184 -1.09 -31.19 2.39
N ILE A 185 -2.02 -31.54 3.28
CA ILE A 185 -2.78 -32.79 3.19
C ILE A 185 -3.54 -32.85 1.86
N GLN A 186 -4.15 -31.75 1.44
CA GLN A 186 -4.90 -31.68 0.19
C GLN A 186 -4.02 -31.90 -1.04
N ASN A 187 -2.82 -31.29 -1.07
CA ASN A 187 -1.96 -31.29 -2.26
C ASN A 187 -0.93 -32.44 -2.29
N TYR A 188 -0.50 -32.95 -1.12
CA TYR A 188 0.56 -33.94 -0.95
C TYR A 188 0.16 -35.16 -0.14
N GLY A 189 -1.02 -35.16 0.50
CA GLY A 189 -1.51 -36.27 1.30
C GLY A 189 -0.95 -36.37 2.72
N GLN A 190 -0.13 -35.42 3.15
CA GLN A 190 0.47 -35.37 4.48
C GLN A 190 0.64 -33.92 4.96
N PRO A 191 0.57 -33.64 6.27
CA PRO A 191 0.62 -32.28 6.80
C PRO A 191 2.00 -31.60 6.65
N GLN A 192 3.06 -32.40 6.60
CA GLN A 192 4.44 -31.92 6.46
C GLN A 192 5.15 -32.67 5.32
N PRO A 193 5.07 -32.16 4.08
CA PRO A 193 5.75 -32.78 2.95
C PRO A 193 7.27 -32.69 3.09
N ASP A 194 7.97 -33.72 2.63
CA ASP A 194 9.43 -33.71 2.59
C ASP A 194 9.95 -32.93 1.38
N PHE A 195 10.40 -31.71 1.64
CA PHE A 195 11.02 -30.81 0.66
C PHE A 195 12.56 -30.87 0.64
N SER A 196 13.18 -31.88 1.28
CA SER A 196 14.65 -32.02 1.35
C SER A 196 15.31 -32.10 -0.02
N ARG A 197 14.67 -32.76 -0.99
CA ARG A 197 15.13 -32.88 -2.38
C ARG A 197 14.71 -31.67 -3.21
N ARG A 198 15.22 -30.47 -2.90
CA ARG A 198 14.86 -29.22 -3.59
C ARG A 198 14.95 -29.30 -5.12
N SER A 199 15.84 -30.11 -5.68
CA SER A 199 15.97 -30.31 -7.13
C SER A 199 14.74 -30.94 -7.80
N ALA A 200 13.85 -31.58 -7.03
CA ALA A 200 12.60 -32.17 -7.51
C ALA A 200 11.42 -31.17 -7.51
N TYR A 201 11.63 -29.97 -6.96
CA TYR A 201 10.58 -28.96 -6.77
C TYR A 201 10.91 -27.67 -7.54
N ARG A 202 9.89 -26.83 -7.74
CA ARG A 202 9.99 -25.44 -8.18
C ARG A 202 9.16 -24.55 -7.27
N GLU A 203 9.47 -23.26 -7.21
CA GLU A 203 8.69 -22.28 -6.43
C GLU A 203 7.53 -21.75 -7.29
N VAL A 204 6.34 -21.65 -6.71
CA VAL A 204 5.16 -21.05 -7.35
C VAL A 204 4.49 -20.03 -6.44
N ALA A 205 3.74 -19.11 -7.03
CA ALA A 205 3.01 -18.09 -6.29
C ALA A 205 1.79 -18.67 -5.54
N VAL A 206 1.65 -18.28 -4.28
CA VAL A 206 0.54 -18.66 -3.41
C VAL A 206 0.00 -17.42 -2.70
N ASN A 207 -1.32 -17.28 -2.71
CA ASN A 207 -2.03 -16.37 -1.84
C ASN A 207 -2.23 -17.10 -0.52
N LEU A 208 -1.59 -16.60 0.52
CA LEU A 208 -1.71 -17.10 1.87
C LEU A 208 -2.34 -16.00 2.72
N PHE A 209 -3.65 -16.13 2.94
CA PHE A 209 -4.47 -15.18 3.69
C PHE A 209 -4.27 -13.73 3.24
N GLY A 210 -4.36 -13.48 1.93
CA GLY A 210 -4.19 -12.16 1.32
C GLY A 210 -2.74 -11.70 1.19
N CYS A 211 -1.75 -12.51 1.61
CA CYS A 211 -0.33 -12.21 1.45
C CYS A 211 0.28 -13.01 0.29
N LEU A 212 1.21 -12.39 -0.44
CA LEU A 212 1.98 -13.09 -1.47
C LEU A 212 3.14 -13.86 -0.83
N VAL A 213 3.14 -15.18 -1.01
CA VAL A 213 4.27 -16.06 -0.65
C VAL A 213 4.62 -16.94 -1.84
N THR A 214 5.83 -17.49 -1.84
CA THR A 214 6.17 -18.60 -2.76
C THR A 214 6.09 -19.92 -2.02
N TYR A 215 5.73 -20.98 -2.74
CA TYR A 215 5.61 -22.33 -2.20
C TYR A 215 6.22 -23.36 -3.14
N LEU A 216 6.85 -24.39 -2.58
CA LEU A 216 7.43 -25.49 -3.34
C LEU A 216 6.34 -26.44 -3.82
N VAL A 217 6.34 -26.72 -5.12
CA VAL A 217 5.54 -27.76 -5.80
C VAL A 217 6.43 -28.67 -6.63
N PRO A 218 6.05 -29.92 -6.93
CA PRO A 218 6.83 -30.80 -7.79
C PRO A 218 7.08 -30.12 -9.14
N LYS A 219 8.23 -30.35 -9.78
CA LYS A 219 8.56 -29.66 -11.05
C LYS A 219 7.59 -29.90 -12.20
N SER A 220 6.91 -31.04 -12.20
CA SER A 220 6.01 -31.45 -13.28
C SER A 220 4.92 -32.38 -12.77
N GLY A 221 3.83 -32.46 -13.52
CA GLY A 221 2.71 -33.36 -13.24
C GLY A 221 1.56 -32.65 -12.52
N GLN A 222 0.80 -33.43 -11.75
CA GLN A 222 -0.39 -32.95 -11.04
C GLN A 222 -0.20 -33.09 -9.53
N LEU A 223 -0.68 -32.11 -8.80
CA LEU A 223 -0.89 -32.22 -7.36
C LEU A 223 -2.07 -33.17 -7.09
N ARG A 224 -2.17 -33.68 -5.87
CA ARG A 224 -3.29 -34.56 -5.47
C ARG A 224 -4.66 -33.88 -5.59
N SER A 225 -4.69 -32.56 -5.57
CA SER A 225 -5.88 -31.71 -5.76
C SER A 225 -6.30 -31.56 -7.23
N ASP A 226 -5.72 -32.33 -8.15
CA ASP A 226 -5.90 -32.26 -9.61
C ASP A 226 -5.47 -30.92 -10.23
N VAL A 227 -4.67 -30.13 -9.50
CA VAL A 227 -4.04 -28.91 -10.02
C VAL A 227 -2.83 -29.32 -10.85
N SER A 228 -2.87 -29.00 -12.15
CA SER A 228 -1.70 -29.13 -13.03
C SER A 228 -0.63 -28.12 -12.61
N VAL A 229 0.58 -28.62 -12.33
CA VAL A 229 1.68 -27.75 -11.93
C VAL A 229 1.99 -26.73 -13.01
N ASP A 230 1.90 -27.11 -14.29
CA ASP A 230 2.24 -26.25 -15.44
C ASP A 230 1.36 -25.00 -15.57
N GLN A 231 0.21 -24.97 -14.90
CA GLN A 231 -0.72 -23.83 -14.88
C GLN A 231 -0.42 -22.84 -13.76
N LEU A 232 0.55 -23.13 -12.90
CA LEU A 232 0.90 -22.29 -11.77
C LEU A 232 1.96 -21.26 -12.19
N ILE A 233 1.86 -20.05 -11.62
CA ILE A 233 2.84 -18.99 -11.85
C ILE A 233 4.17 -19.41 -11.26
N ASP A 234 5.19 -19.55 -12.11
CA ASP A 234 6.57 -19.84 -11.70
C ASP A 234 7.14 -18.62 -10.95
N ALA A 235 7.61 -18.88 -9.73
CA ALA A 235 8.18 -17.88 -8.84
C ALA A 235 9.67 -18.15 -8.52
N SER A 236 10.31 -19.06 -9.26
CA SER A 236 11.66 -19.54 -8.95
C SER A 236 12.75 -18.47 -9.06
N SER A 237 12.53 -17.40 -9.81
CA SER A 237 13.45 -16.25 -9.92
C SER A 237 13.11 -15.09 -8.98
N TRP A 238 12.02 -15.18 -8.21
CA TRP A 238 11.57 -14.06 -7.39
C TRP A 238 12.47 -13.88 -6.17
N TYR A 239 12.70 -12.62 -5.81
CA TYR A 239 13.63 -12.25 -4.74
C TYR A 239 13.07 -11.12 -3.89
N CYS A 240 13.56 -11.01 -2.66
CA CYS A 240 13.16 -9.94 -1.76
C CYS A 240 13.91 -8.65 -2.10
N HIS A 241 13.17 -7.57 -2.25
CA HIS A 241 13.69 -6.25 -2.54
C HIS A 241 13.19 -5.25 -1.49
N CYS A 242 14.11 -4.41 -1.02
CA CYS A 242 13.76 -3.26 -0.19
C CYS A 242 13.52 -2.08 -1.12
N ASP A 243 12.26 -1.63 -1.23
CA ASP A 243 11.93 -0.46 -2.05
C ASP A 243 12.46 0.82 -1.38
N GLU A 244 12.42 0.89 -0.04
CA GLU A 244 12.83 2.05 0.75
C GLU A 244 13.39 1.67 2.13
N GLY A 245 14.50 2.30 2.52
CA GLY A 245 15.15 2.13 3.83
C GLY A 245 16.48 1.37 3.77
N ASN A 246 16.87 0.76 4.88
CA ASN A 246 18.08 -0.07 4.95
C ASN A 246 17.88 -1.38 4.16
N THR A 247 18.96 -1.94 3.64
CA THR A 247 18.99 -3.15 2.79
C THR A 247 18.53 -4.45 3.47
N ASP A 248 17.97 -4.38 4.68
CA ASP A 248 17.58 -5.51 5.52
C ASP A 248 16.19 -6.05 5.13
N CYS A 249 16.00 -6.31 3.83
CA CYS A 249 14.89 -7.09 3.29
C CYS A 249 15.44 -8.45 2.88
N THR A 250 15.16 -9.48 3.67
CA THR A 250 15.79 -10.80 3.51
C THR A 250 14.73 -11.87 3.27
N PRO A 251 15.06 -12.94 2.51
CA PRO A 251 14.15 -14.06 2.38
C PRO A 251 14.07 -14.82 3.70
N GLU A 252 12.85 -15.06 4.16
CA GLU A 252 12.53 -16.03 5.20
C GLU A 252 11.92 -17.27 4.54
N SER A 253 12.37 -18.46 4.94
CA SER A 253 11.88 -19.71 4.38
C SER A 253 11.62 -20.73 5.47
N GLY A 254 10.59 -21.56 5.29
CA GLY A 254 10.24 -22.65 6.19
C GLY A 254 9.84 -23.91 5.43
N LEU A 255 8.81 -24.61 5.92
CA LEU A 255 8.32 -25.88 5.35
C LEU A 255 7.66 -25.67 3.98
N GLY A 256 8.50 -25.56 2.95
CA GLY A 256 8.09 -25.41 1.56
C GLY A 256 7.82 -23.97 1.14
N TYR A 257 7.70 -23.01 2.06
CA TYR A 257 7.43 -21.62 1.72
C TYR A 257 8.70 -20.75 1.72
N LYS A 258 8.61 -19.64 0.99
CA LYS A 258 9.52 -18.50 1.10
C LYS A 258 8.71 -17.20 1.02
N MET A 259 9.08 -16.24 1.86
CA MET A 259 8.49 -14.92 1.96
C MET A 259 9.56 -13.87 2.25
N CYS A 260 9.20 -12.59 2.17
CA CYS A 260 10.12 -11.52 2.51
C CYS A 260 9.94 -11.09 3.96
N LYS A 261 11.03 -11.13 4.72
CA LYS A 261 11.07 -10.70 6.11
C LYS A 261 11.52 -9.26 6.18
N LYS A 262 10.67 -8.45 6.80
CA LYS A 262 10.91 -7.04 7.06
C LYS A 262 11.84 -6.92 8.27
N GLY A 263 13.12 -6.63 8.03
CA GLY A 263 14.08 -6.24 9.07
C GLY A 263 13.97 -4.75 9.36
N GLY A 264 15.01 -3.97 9.02
CA GLY A 264 15.01 -2.51 9.08
C GLY A 264 14.49 -1.80 7.81
N CYS A 265 13.97 -2.55 6.85
CA CYS A 265 13.41 -2.02 5.61
C CYS A 265 11.97 -1.51 5.83
N THR A 266 11.61 -0.35 5.27
CA THR A 266 10.27 0.24 5.46
C THR A 266 9.23 -0.37 4.50
N SER A 267 9.65 -0.84 3.31
CA SER A 267 8.84 -1.62 2.37
C SER A 267 9.66 -2.78 1.81
N CYS A 268 9.40 -4.00 2.29
CA CYS A 268 10.14 -5.21 1.90
C CYS A 268 9.21 -6.13 1.11
N ARG A 269 9.43 -6.20 -0.20
CA ARG A 269 8.52 -6.85 -1.15
C ARG A 269 9.16 -8.01 -1.88
N MET A 270 8.34 -8.96 -2.28
CA MET A 270 8.75 -9.95 -3.27
C MET A 270 8.76 -9.29 -4.66
N HIS A 271 9.95 -9.06 -5.21
CA HIS A 271 10.12 -8.51 -6.53
C HIS A 271 9.94 -9.60 -7.59
N ILE A 272 9.15 -9.27 -8.60
CA ILE A 272 8.77 -10.14 -9.70
C ILE A 272 9.50 -9.63 -10.94
N ASP A 273 10.32 -10.48 -11.57
CA ASP A 273 10.94 -10.12 -12.84
C ASP A 273 9.86 -9.95 -13.91
N GLN A 274 9.66 -8.70 -14.35
CA GLN A 274 8.58 -8.31 -15.27
C GLN A 274 8.59 -9.07 -16.60
N GLN A 275 9.71 -9.67 -17.00
CA GLN A 275 9.80 -10.51 -18.21
C GLN A 275 8.91 -11.78 -18.13
N GLN A 276 8.52 -12.21 -16.93
CA GLN A 276 7.63 -13.35 -16.73
C GLN A 276 6.14 -12.98 -16.69
N LEU A 277 5.79 -11.72 -16.40
CA LEU A 277 4.39 -11.24 -16.36
C LEU A 277 3.79 -11.02 -17.76
N SER A 278 4.62 -10.89 -18.80
CA SER A 278 4.20 -10.65 -20.18
C SER A 278 4.11 -11.90 -21.06
N SER A 279 4.31 -13.09 -20.50
CA SER A 279 4.60 -14.30 -21.26
C SER A 279 3.57 -15.43 -21.12
N ASN A 280 2.43 -15.19 -20.46
CA ASN A 280 1.30 -16.14 -20.38
C ASN A 280 -0.02 -15.48 -20.80
#